data_AF-A0A399EI00-F1
#
_entry.id   AF-A0A399EI00-F1
#
_cell.length_a   1.000
_cell.length_b   1.000
_cell.length_c   1.000
_cell.angle_alpha   90.00
_cell.angle_beta   90.00
_cell.angle_gamma   90.00
#
_symmetry.space_group_name_H-M   'P 1'
#
loop_
_entity.id
_entity.type
_entity.pdbx_description
1 polymer ?
#
loop_
_entity_poly.entity_id
_entity_poly.type
_entity_poly.pdbx_seq_one_letter_code
_entity_poly.pdbx_strand_id
1 'polypeptide(L)'
;MRERMHPLTTPEEVEQFLKSQPVVAVFKAGTCHKTMQGWGNVERVLRERPEIAVGIIKVVEHRPASNRVAELTGITHHSPQVILFRDGQPLFDLDNWSITLENLEPLFAKHLPDVKVEPSRAGGNSNLEPYKRLLDAYLGGAVSEPQFQWTYLNMFREDASLRSQEEFELLNSLFGNPDEHHIHPLAILQHEQQNPSGIPLKERAAALREKLEELERARA
;
A
#
# COMPACT_ATOMS: atom_id res chain seq x y z
N MET A 1 12.09 1.81 4.16
CA MET A 1 11.70 2.56 2.94
C MET A 1 12.42 3.90 2.83
N ARG A 2 12.30 4.81 3.81
CA ARG A 2 12.87 6.18 3.72
C ARG A 2 14.36 6.25 3.36
N GLU A 3 15.18 5.33 3.86
CA GLU A 3 16.63 5.30 3.59
C GLU A 3 17.01 5.00 2.13
N ARG A 4 16.06 4.48 1.34
CA ARG A 4 16.24 4.14 -0.09
C ARG A 4 15.48 5.10 -1.02
N MET A 5 14.93 6.19 -0.47
CA MET A 5 14.25 7.23 -1.23
C MET A 5 15.20 8.39 -1.45
N HIS A 6 15.44 8.73 -2.71
CA HIS A 6 16.39 9.75 -3.12
C HIS A 6 15.61 10.89 -3.80
N PRO A 7 15.58 12.11 -3.24
CA PRO A 7 15.04 13.24 -3.98
C PRO A 7 15.91 13.49 -5.21
N LEU A 8 15.28 13.62 -6.38
CA LEU A 8 15.94 13.95 -7.63
C LEU A 8 15.46 15.34 -8.06
N THR A 9 16.35 16.32 -7.93
CA THR A 9 16.08 17.74 -8.06
C THR A 9 16.70 18.35 -9.32
N THR A 10 17.76 17.73 -9.85
CA THR A 10 18.42 18.17 -11.10
C THR A 10 18.48 17.07 -12.18
N PRO A 11 18.67 17.43 -13.46
CA PRO A 11 18.93 16.47 -14.54
C PRO A 11 20.13 15.54 -14.27
N GLU A 12 21.20 16.07 -13.68
CA GLU A 12 22.43 15.32 -13.40
C GLU A 12 22.19 14.25 -12.32
N GLU A 13 21.41 14.58 -11.29
CA GLU A 13 21.00 13.62 -10.25
C GLU A 13 20.18 12.47 -10.84
N VAL A 14 19.30 12.75 -11.81
CA VAL A 14 18.56 11.71 -12.54
C VAL A 14 19.52 10.77 -13.25
N GLU A 15 20.46 11.29 -14.01
CA GLU A 15 21.43 10.47 -14.76
C GLU A 15 22.32 9.62 -13.86
N GLN A 16 22.76 10.17 -12.72
CA GLN A 16 23.54 9.45 -11.72
C GLN A 16 22.70 8.37 -11.04
N PHE A 17 21.48 8.71 -10.65
CA PHE A 17 20.57 7.79 -9.96
C PHE A 17 20.22 6.57 -10.83
N LEU A 18 19.92 6.78 -12.12
CA LEU A 18 19.63 5.69 -13.06
C LEU A 18 20.78 4.70 -13.24
N LYS A 19 22.01 5.09 -12.88
CA LYS A 19 23.22 4.25 -12.93
C LYS A 19 23.68 3.78 -11.56
N SER A 20 23.00 4.18 -10.48
CA SER A 20 23.45 3.93 -9.10
C SER A 20 23.32 2.47 -8.69
N GLN A 21 22.34 1.76 -9.25
CA GLN A 21 22.06 0.36 -8.97
C GLN A 21 21.52 -0.35 -10.24
N PRO A 22 21.66 -1.68 -10.35
CA PRO A 22 21.14 -2.42 -11.50
C PRO A 22 19.64 -2.25 -11.72
N VAL A 23 18.86 -2.10 -10.64
CA VAL A 23 17.40 -1.88 -10.71
C VAL A 23 17.04 -0.68 -9.85
N VAL A 24 16.34 0.28 -10.45
CA VAL A 24 15.84 1.46 -9.73
C VAL A 24 14.43 1.80 -10.22
N ALA A 25 13.65 2.44 -9.36
CA ALA A 25 12.36 3.02 -9.72
C ALA A 25 12.43 4.55 -9.64
N VAL A 26 11.79 5.25 -10.57
CA VAL A 26 11.58 6.70 -10.48
C VAL A 26 10.10 6.99 -10.37
N PHE A 27 9.71 7.71 -9.32
CA PHE A 27 8.36 8.21 -9.12
C PHE A 27 8.32 9.73 -9.30
N LYS A 28 7.56 10.17 -10.30
CA LYS A 28 7.27 11.57 -10.59
C LYS A 28 5.99 11.96 -9.84
N ALA A 29 6.13 12.71 -8.75
CA ALA A 29 5.05 13.13 -7.88
C ALA A 29 4.42 14.45 -8.36
N GLY A 30 3.10 14.44 -8.54
CA GLY A 30 2.28 15.63 -8.77
C GLY A 30 1.75 16.25 -7.47
N THR A 31 0.78 17.16 -7.60
CA THR A 31 0.12 17.83 -6.46
C THR A 31 -1.33 17.39 -6.22
N CYS A 32 -1.87 16.50 -7.06
CA CYS A 32 -3.26 16.04 -6.94
C CYS A 32 -3.38 14.77 -6.07
N HIS A 33 -4.61 14.48 -5.61
CA HIS A 33 -4.93 13.33 -4.76
C HIS A 33 -4.49 11.98 -5.36
N LYS A 34 -4.47 11.84 -6.69
CA LYS A 34 -3.97 10.64 -7.38
C LYS A 34 -2.52 10.33 -7.05
N THR A 35 -1.71 11.36 -6.74
CA THR A 35 -0.30 11.18 -6.39
C THR A 35 -0.15 10.42 -5.09
N MET A 36 -0.95 10.74 -4.07
CA MET A 36 -0.91 10.04 -2.78
C MET A 36 -1.36 8.59 -2.93
N GLN A 37 -2.43 8.36 -3.68
CA GLN A 37 -2.93 7.01 -3.97
C GLN A 37 -1.91 6.18 -4.76
N GLY A 38 -1.40 6.71 -5.87
CA GLY A 38 -0.42 6.02 -6.70
C GLY A 38 0.88 5.74 -5.94
N TRP A 39 1.33 6.69 -5.10
CA TRP A 39 2.48 6.46 -4.24
C TRP A 39 2.24 5.33 -3.24
N GLY A 40 1.06 5.24 -2.61
CA GLY A 40 0.73 4.14 -1.70
C GLY A 40 0.86 2.76 -2.34
N ASN A 41 0.39 2.62 -3.58
CA ASN A 41 0.49 1.37 -4.35
C ASN A 41 1.95 1.04 -4.71
N VAL A 42 2.71 2.04 -5.21
CA VAL A 42 4.12 1.89 -5.55
C VAL A 42 4.95 1.54 -4.31
N GLU A 43 4.71 2.23 -3.20
CA GLU A 43 5.40 2.00 -1.94
C GLU A 43 5.18 0.57 -1.45
N ARG A 44 3.96 0.05 -1.51
CA ARG A 44 3.64 -1.33 -1.11
C ARG A 44 4.49 -2.36 -1.86
N VAL A 45 4.52 -2.27 -3.19
CA VAL A 45 5.31 -3.20 -4.03
C VAL A 45 6.81 -3.08 -3.76
N LEU A 46 7.32 -1.87 -3.50
CA LEU A 46 8.75 -1.63 -3.26
C LEU A 46 9.19 -1.95 -1.81
N ARG A 47 8.27 -2.09 -0.85
CA ARG A 47 8.60 -2.54 0.52
C ARG A 47 9.09 -3.98 0.52
N GLU A 48 8.51 -4.82 -0.32
CA GLU A 48 8.88 -6.22 -0.49
C GLU A 48 10.12 -6.43 -1.38
N ARG A 49 10.70 -5.35 -1.89
CA ARG A 49 11.83 -5.37 -2.82
C ARG A 49 12.91 -4.41 -2.29
N PRO A 50 13.57 -4.75 -1.18
CA PRO A 50 14.50 -3.86 -0.50
C PRO A 50 15.71 -3.48 -1.34
N GLU A 51 16.08 -4.26 -2.34
CA GLU A 51 17.18 -3.93 -3.27
C GLU A 51 16.86 -2.81 -4.28
N ILE A 52 15.60 -2.38 -4.43
CA ILE A 52 15.25 -1.36 -5.42
C ILE A 52 15.31 0.03 -4.78
N ALA A 53 16.25 0.88 -5.20
CA ALA A 53 16.25 2.29 -4.83
C ALA A 53 15.14 3.07 -5.55
N VAL A 54 14.63 4.12 -4.91
CA VAL A 54 13.51 4.92 -5.43
C VAL A 54 13.90 6.39 -5.55
N GLY A 55 13.91 6.90 -6.78
CA GLY A 55 14.09 8.30 -7.08
C GLY A 55 12.74 9.03 -7.03
N ILE A 56 12.65 10.12 -6.28
CA ILE A 56 11.42 10.92 -6.17
C ILE A 56 11.64 12.28 -6.80
N ILE A 57 10.84 12.59 -7.82
CA ILE A 57 10.82 13.90 -8.47
C ILE A 57 9.52 14.59 -8.12
N LYS A 58 9.57 15.68 -7.36
CA LYS A 58 8.41 16.57 -7.21
C LYS A 58 8.29 17.44 -8.44
N VAL A 59 7.40 17.08 -9.36
CA VAL A 59 7.37 17.63 -10.73
C VAL A 59 7.16 19.14 -10.78
N VAL A 60 6.39 19.70 -9.84
CA VAL A 60 6.15 21.15 -9.76
C VAL A 60 7.42 21.91 -9.36
N GLU A 61 8.24 21.33 -8.49
CA GLU A 61 9.47 21.94 -7.96
C GLU A 61 10.68 21.67 -8.89
N HIS A 62 10.73 20.50 -9.51
CA HIS A 62 11.90 19.97 -10.22
C HIS A 62 11.58 19.53 -11.65
N ARG A 63 10.89 20.40 -12.39
CA ARG A 63 10.51 20.13 -13.79
C ARG A 63 11.68 19.76 -14.70
N PRO A 64 12.87 20.39 -14.61
CA PRO A 64 14.03 19.97 -15.41
C PRO A 64 14.44 18.51 -15.16
N ALA A 65 14.45 18.04 -13.91
CA ALA A 65 14.72 16.63 -13.59
C ALA A 65 13.66 15.70 -14.20
N SER A 66 12.38 16.06 -14.08
CA SER A 66 11.28 15.29 -14.68
C SER A 66 11.37 15.20 -16.21
N ASN A 67 11.72 16.31 -16.86
CA ASN A 67 11.92 16.36 -18.31
C ASN A 67 13.11 15.49 -18.73
N ARG A 68 14.19 15.50 -17.95
CA ARG A 68 15.37 14.68 -18.22
C ARG A 68 15.05 13.20 -18.31
N VAL A 69 14.18 12.70 -17.42
CA VAL A 69 13.70 11.31 -17.49
C VAL A 69 12.99 11.04 -18.83
N ALA A 70 12.13 11.95 -19.27
CA ALA A 70 11.41 11.80 -20.55
C ALA A 70 12.36 11.83 -21.76
N GLU A 71 13.36 12.71 -21.75
CA GLU A 71 14.39 12.80 -22.80
C GLU A 71 15.22 11.52 -22.92
N LEU A 72 15.64 10.96 -21.78
CA LEU A 72 16.47 9.75 -21.75
C LEU A 72 15.72 8.49 -22.17
N THR A 73 14.42 8.44 -21.90
CA THR A 73 13.60 7.24 -22.10
C THR A 73 12.74 7.27 -23.34
N GLY A 74 12.46 8.46 -23.88
CA GLY A 74 11.40 8.67 -24.87
C GLY A 74 9.98 8.50 -24.31
N ILE A 75 9.82 8.22 -23.02
CA ILE A 75 8.51 8.05 -22.38
C ILE A 75 7.89 9.43 -22.11
N THR A 76 6.66 9.61 -22.59
CA THR A 76 5.90 10.85 -22.37
C THR A 76 5.78 11.17 -20.88
N HIS A 77 5.98 12.44 -20.54
CA HIS A 77 5.86 12.89 -19.17
C HIS A 77 4.41 12.82 -18.67
N HIS A 78 4.20 12.12 -17.56
CA HIS A 78 2.96 12.14 -16.78
C HIS A 78 3.24 12.40 -15.29
N SER A 79 2.17 12.73 -14.55
CA SER A 79 2.22 13.01 -13.11
C SER A 79 0.85 12.73 -12.46
N PRO A 80 0.72 11.77 -11.51
CA PRO A 80 1.79 10.89 -11.05
C PRO A 80 2.24 9.90 -12.14
N GLN A 81 3.50 9.49 -12.11
CA GLN A 81 4.06 8.45 -12.99
C GLN A 81 5.14 7.66 -12.24
N VAL A 82 5.15 6.34 -12.39
CA VAL A 82 6.23 5.46 -11.96
C VAL A 82 6.87 4.83 -13.17
N ILE A 83 8.20 4.76 -13.19
CA ILE A 83 8.98 4.09 -14.23
C ILE A 83 9.98 3.17 -13.54
N LEU A 84 10.01 1.90 -13.94
CA LEU A 84 11.01 0.95 -13.48
C LEU A 84 12.15 0.87 -14.49
N PHE A 85 13.38 0.83 -14.00
CA PHE A 85 14.59 0.76 -14.83
C PHE A 85 15.42 -0.46 -14.49
N ARG A 86 16.09 -1.02 -15.50
CA ARG A 86 17.20 -1.96 -15.33
C ARG A 86 18.40 -1.50 -16.13
N ASP A 87 19.56 -1.38 -15.49
CA ASP A 87 20.81 -0.93 -16.09
C ASP A 87 20.64 0.39 -16.88
N GLY A 88 19.88 1.32 -16.29
CA GLY A 88 19.54 2.62 -16.87
C GLY A 88 18.51 2.60 -18.01
N GLN A 89 18.02 1.43 -18.44
CA GLN A 89 16.99 1.29 -19.47
C GLN A 89 15.59 1.16 -18.86
N PRO A 90 14.55 1.82 -19.41
CA PRO A 90 13.20 1.69 -18.90
C PRO A 90 12.61 0.31 -19.22
N LEU A 91 11.99 -0.33 -18.24
CA LEU A 91 11.30 -1.62 -18.37
C LEU A 91 9.80 -1.44 -18.63
N PHE A 92 9.16 -0.58 -17.86
CA PHE A 92 7.76 -0.18 -18.03
C PHE A 92 7.50 1.16 -17.32
N ASP A 93 6.38 1.80 -17.66
CA ASP A 93 5.81 2.89 -16.89
C ASP A 93 4.31 2.71 -16.63
N LEU A 94 3.83 3.31 -15.54
CA LEU A 94 2.42 3.47 -15.23
C LEU A 94 2.18 4.89 -14.71
N ASP A 95 1.04 5.48 -15.08
CA ASP A 95 0.69 6.84 -14.68
C ASP A 95 -0.77 6.96 -14.21
N ASN A 96 -1.08 8.07 -13.53
CA ASN A 96 -2.43 8.43 -13.11
C ASN A 96 -3.21 7.26 -12.45
N TRP A 97 -4.29 6.81 -13.09
CA TRP A 97 -5.18 5.77 -12.62
C TRP A 97 -4.66 4.36 -12.90
N SER A 98 -3.63 4.23 -13.73
CA SER A 98 -3.02 2.94 -14.05
C SER A 98 -2.07 2.47 -12.95
N ILE A 99 -1.69 3.35 -12.00
CA ILE A 99 -0.85 3.00 -10.85
C ILE A 99 -1.69 2.28 -9.78
N THR A 100 -2.05 1.02 -10.06
CA THR A 100 -2.77 0.12 -9.16
C THR A 100 -1.94 -1.12 -8.85
N LEU A 101 -2.24 -1.84 -7.79
CA LEU A 101 -1.52 -3.07 -7.44
C LEU A 101 -1.70 -4.15 -8.50
N GLU A 102 -2.90 -4.26 -9.06
CA GLU A 102 -3.24 -5.24 -10.11
C GLU A 102 -2.42 -5.02 -11.39
N ASN A 103 -2.03 -3.77 -11.67
CA ASN A 103 -1.15 -3.46 -12.80
C ASN A 103 0.33 -3.55 -12.43
N LEU A 104 0.71 -3.11 -11.22
CA LEU A 104 2.10 -3.10 -10.77
C LEU A 104 2.64 -4.51 -10.54
N GLU A 105 1.93 -5.36 -9.80
CA GLU A 105 2.45 -6.67 -9.38
C GLU A 105 2.83 -7.58 -10.57
N PRO A 106 1.99 -7.73 -11.62
CA PRO A 106 2.36 -8.54 -12.78
C PRO A 106 3.56 -7.95 -13.55
N LEU A 107 3.67 -6.62 -13.64
CA LEU A 107 4.78 -5.97 -14.33
C LEU A 107 6.09 -6.15 -13.55
N PHE A 108 6.07 -5.97 -12.22
CA PHE A 108 7.23 -6.22 -11.38
C PHE A 108 7.65 -7.70 -11.46
N ALA A 109 6.71 -8.64 -11.35
CA ALA A 109 7.01 -10.08 -11.45
C ALA A 109 7.58 -10.46 -12.83
N LYS A 110 7.03 -9.91 -13.91
CA LYS A 110 7.48 -10.16 -15.29
C LYS A 110 8.89 -9.61 -15.54
N HIS A 111 9.18 -8.39 -15.09
CA HIS A 111 10.42 -7.69 -15.43
C HIS A 111 11.55 -7.92 -14.42
N LEU A 112 11.24 -8.41 -13.22
CA LEU A 112 12.20 -8.68 -12.15
C LEU A 112 12.07 -10.11 -11.58
N PRO A 113 12.11 -11.16 -12.41
CA PRO A 113 11.98 -12.55 -11.91
C PRO A 113 13.16 -13.00 -11.02
N ASP A 114 14.28 -12.29 -11.10
CA ASP A 114 15.54 -12.51 -10.39
C ASP A 114 15.70 -11.66 -9.13
N VAL A 115 14.85 -10.65 -8.94
CA VAL A 115 14.81 -9.80 -7.74
C VAL A 115 14.05 -10.57 -6.66
N LYS A 116 14.65 -10.72 -5.49
CA LYS A 116 14.01 -11.47 -4.42
C LYS A 116 12.88 -10.61 -3.88
N VAL A 117 11.67 -11.17 -3.93
CA VAL A 117 10.58 -10.66 -3.10
C VAL A 117 10.91 -11.11 -1.69
N GLU A 118 11.54 -10.23 -0.92
CA GLU A 118 11.56 -10.40 0.51
C GLU A 118 10.14 -10.08 0.95
N PRO A 119 9.36 -11.05 1.48
CA PRO A 119 8.14 -10.67 2.15
C PRO A 119 8.56 -9.59 3.13
N SER A 120 8.01 -8.37 2.96
CA SER A 120 8.16 -7.31 3.94
C SER A 120 8.06 -8.03 5.27
N ARG A 121 9.02 -7.87 6.19
CA ARG A 121 8.92 -8.46 7.53
C ARG A 121 7.64 -7.90 8.18
N ALA A 122 6.50 -8.47 7.81
CA ALA A 122 5.20 -8.37 8.41
C ALA A 122 5.39 -9.20 9.68
N GLY A 123 5.84 -8.49 10.70
CA GLY A 123 6.61 -9.02 11.81
C GLY A 123 7.44 -7.94 12.50
N GLY A 124 7.63 -6.77 11.88
CA GLY A 124 7.94 -5.54 12.62
C GLY A 124 6.71 -5.09 13.40
N ASN A 125 6.45 -5.70 14.56
CA ASN A 125 5.33 -5.43 15.48
C ASN A 125 4.00 -5.15 14.76
N SER A 126 3.32 -6.19 14.28
CA SER A 126 1.89 -6.08 13.97
C SER A 126 1.15 -5.71 15.26
N ASN A 127 1.02 -4.41 15.51
CA ASN A 127 0.37 -3.93 16.70
C ASN A 127 -1.14 -4.17 16.52
N LEU A 128 -1.65 -5.25 17.14
CA LEU A 128 -3.08 -5.56 17.19
C LEU A 128 -3.81 -4.72 18.25
N GLU A 129 -3.06 -4.04 19.12
CA GLU A 129 -3.60 -3.25 20.23
C GLU A 129 -4.58 -2.15 19.81
N PRO A 130 -4.42 -1.45 18.67
CA PRO A 130 -5.44 -0.52 18.18
C PRO A 130 -6.79 -1.20 17.89
N TYR A 131 -6.78 -2.40 17.32
CA TYR A 131 -8.01 -3.17 17.03
C TYR A 131 -8.63 -3.71 18.30
N LYS A 132 -7.82 -4.27 19.21
CA LYS A 132 -8.27 -4.76 20.51
C LYS A 132 -8.94 -3.65 21.32
N ARG A 133 -8.32 -2.47 21.43
CA ARG A 133 -8.91 -1.31 22.12
C ARG A 133 -10.21 -0.84 21.51
N LEU A 134 -10.30 -0.81 20.17
CA LEU A 134 -11.53 -0.43 19.48
C LEU A 134 -12.65 -1.44 19.72
N LEU A 135 -12.33 -2.74 19.67
CA LEU A 135 -13.26 -3.83 19.98
C LEU A 135 -13.74 -3.74 21.43
N ASP A 136 -12.84 -3.55 22.39
CA ASP A 136 -13.18 -3.43 23.82
C ASP A 136 -14.09 -2.20 24.07
N ALA A 137 -13.81 -1.07 23.40
CA ALA A 137 -14.64 0.12 23.49
C ALA A 137 -16.05 -0.08 22.91
N TYR A 138 -16.18 -0.81 21.80
CA TYR A 138 -17.49 -1.14 21.22
C TYR A 138 -18.25 -2.16 22.07
N LEU A 139 -17.60 -3.24 22.50
CA LEU A 139 -18.19 -4.28 23.33
C LEU A 139 -18.66 -3.73 24.68
N GLY A 140 -17.87 -2.83 25.28
CA GLY A 140 -18.19 -2.09 26.50
C GLY A 140 -19.20 -0.95 26.33
N GLY A 141 -19.65 -0.66 25.10
CA GLY A 141 -20.65 0.36 24.81
C GLY A 141 -20.14 1.81 24.87
N ALA A 142 -18.83 2.03 24.94
CA ALA A 142 -18.22 3.35 24.90
C ALA A 142 -18.24 3.97 23.49
N VAL A 143 -18.38 3.14 22.45
CA VAL A 143 -18.47 3.55 21.04
C VAL A 143 -19.75 2.96 20.44
N SER A 144 -20.48 3.75 19.65
CA SER A 144 -21.68 3.29 18.96
C SER A 144 -21.35 2.37 17.79
N GLU A 145 -22.29 1.51 17.37
CA GLU A 145 -22.06 0.58 16.26
C GLU A 145 -21.65 1.27 14.94
N PRO A 146 -22.31 2.35 14.47
CA PRO A 146 -21.89 3.02 13.25
C PRO A 146 -20.49 3.64 13.37
N GLN A 147 -20.14 4.16 14.55
CA GLN A 147 -18.83 4.73 14.80
C GLN A 147 -17.75 3.65 14.82
N PHE A 148 -18.02 2.51 15.48
CA PHE A 148 -17.14 1.34 15.49
C PHE A 148 -16.86 0.85 14.06
N GLN A 149 -17.92 0.62 13.29
CA GLN A 149 -17.85 0.18 11.90
C GLN A 149 -16.99 1.12 11.04
N TRP A 150 -17.25 2.43 11.12
CA TRP A 150 -16.50 3.42 10.37
C TRP A 150 -15.02 3.46 10.75
N THR A 151 -14.72 3.50 12.05
CA THR A 151 -13.35 3.56 12.55
C THR A 151 -12.58 2.28 12.19
N TYR A 152 -13.19 1.10 12.38
CA TYR A 152 -12.59 -0.19 12.07
C TYR A 152 -12.21 -0.30 10.59
N LEU A 153 -13.12 0.02 9.68
CA LEU A 153 -12.90 -0.11 8.25
C LEU A 153 -11.85 0.86 7.71
N ASN A 154 -11.77 2.08 8.26
CA ASN A 154 -10.71 3.03 7.90
C ASN A 154 -9.33 2.56 8.39
N MET A 155 -9.23 2.08 9.63
CA MET A 155 -8.00 1.49 10.16
C MET A 155 -7.56 0.28 9.34
N PHE A 156 -8.50 -0.62 9.03
CA PHE A 156 -8.22 -1.82 8.26
C PHE A 156 -7.74 -1.52 6.85
N ARG A 157 -8.36 -0.56 6.16
CA ARG A 157 -7.90 -0.07 4.84
C ARG A 157 -6.47 0.45 4.89
N GLU A 158 -6.12 1.22 5.92
CA GLU A 158 -4.79 1.83 6.06
C GLU A 158 -3.71 0.79 6.40
N ASP A 159 -4.09 -0.27 7.11
CA ASP A 159 -3.19 -1.33 7.59
C ASP A 159 -3.08 -2.55 6.66
N ALA A 160 -4.03 -2.75 5.75
CA ALA A 160 -4.18 -3.98 4.95
C ALA A 160 -2.90 -4.43 4.24
N SER A 161 -1.99 -3.49 3.95
CA SER A 161 -0.72 -3.76 3.26
C SER A 161 0.44 -4.18 4.16
N LEU A 162 0.30 -4.12 5.48
CA LEU A 162 1.42 -4.20 6.44
C LEU A 162 1.36 -5.42 7.36
N ARG A 163 0.30 -6.24 7.25
CA ARG A 163 0.01 -7.36 8.15
C ARG A 163 0.39 -8.70 7.53
N SER A 164 0.58 -9.72 8.37
CA SER A 164 0.71 -11.10 7.87
C SER A 164 -0.62 -11.53 7.23
N GLN A 165 -0.57 -12.51 6.32
CA GLN A 165 -1.78 -13.04 5.69
C GLN A 165 -2.80 -13.53 6.73
N GLU A 166 -2.35 -14.27 7.74
CA GLU A 166 -3.17 -14.76 8.85
C GLU A 166 -3.88 -13.62 9.63
N GLU A 167 -3.18 -12.51 9.90
CA GLU A 167 -3.77 -11.36 10.59
C GLU A 167 -4.76 -10.60 9.72
N PHE A 168 -4.41 -10.48 8.44
CA PHE A 168 -5.28 -9.85 7.46
C PHE A 168 -6.60 -10.63 7.37
N GLU A 169 -6.55 -11.95 7.16
CA GLU A 169 -7.72 -12.81 7.07
C GLU A 169 -8.56 -12.76 8.35
N LEU A 170 -7.91 -12.79 9.52
CA LEU A 170 -8.58 -12.70 10.80
C LEU A 170 -9.32 -11.37 10.97
N LEU A 171 -8.67 -10.23 10.68
CA LEU A 171 -9.30 -8.91 10.77
C LEU A 171 -10.37 -8.70 9.69
N ASN A 172 -10.16 -9.24 8.49
CA ASN A 172 -11.14 -9.17 7.39
C ASN A 172 -12.40 -9.98 7.71
N SER A 173 -12.32 -11.02 8.56
CA SER A 173 -13.45 -11.87 8.89
C SER A 173 -14.64 -11.16 9.56
N LEU A 174 -14.42 -9.95 10.10
CA LEU A 174 -15.49 -9.19 10.76
C LEU A 174 -16.49 -8.60 9.78
N PHE A 175 -16.03 -8.19 8.60
CA PHE A 175 -16.83 -7.58 7.55
C PHE A 175 -16.57 -8.31 6.23
N GLY A 176 -17.54 -9.09 5.75
CA GLY A 176 -17.42 -9.81 4.49
C GLY A 176 -17.32 -8.81 3.34
N ASN A 177 -16.16 -8.76 2.67
CA ASN A 177 -15.98 -7.92 1.48
C ASN A 177 -16.12 -8.79 0.22
N PRO A 178 -16.92 -8.40 -0.79
CA PRO A 178 -16.99 -9.10 -2.07
C PRO A 178 -15.76 -8.88 -2.97
N ASP A 179 -15.02 -7.78 -2.75
CA ASP A 179 -13.89 -7.38 -3.59
C ASP A 179 -12.58 -7.41 -2.80
N GLU A 180 -11.77 -8.44 -3.08
CA GLU A 180 -10.51 -8.76 -2.39
C GLU A 180 -9.43 -7.65 -2.49
N HIS A 181 -9.59 -6.63 -3.34
CA HIS A 181 -8.50 -5.73 -3.70
C HIS A 181 -8.76 -4.24 -3.42
N HIS A 182 -9.98 -3.81 -3.08
CA HIS A 182 -10.29 -2.41 -2.78
C HIS A 182 -11.25 -2.26 -1.58
N ILE A 183 -10.70 -2.03 -0.39
CA ILE A 183 -11.46 -1.84 0.86
C ILE A 183 -12.02 -0.41 0.87
N HIS A 184 -13.26 -0.22 0.40
CA HIS A 184 -13.97 1.05 0.50
C HIS A 184 -15.00 1.01 1.64
N PRO A 185 -14.77 1.72 2.79
CA PRO A 185 -15.61 1.60 3.97
C PRO A 185 -17.11 1.77 3.71
N LEU A 186 -17.49 2.76 2.88
CA LEU A 186 -18.90 2.98 2.54
C LEU A 186 -19.51 1.81 1.74
N ALA A 187 -18.74 1.17 0.85
CA ALA A 187 -19.24 0.07 0.05
C ALA A 187 -19.47 -1.17 0.92
N ILE A 188 -18.55 -1.44 1.84
CA ILE A 188 -18.66 -2.54 2.81
C ILE A 188 -19.87 -2.32 3.72
N LEU A 189 -20.10 -1.10 4.21
CA LEU A 189 -21.26 -0.82 5.07
C LEU A 189 -22.58 -0.93 4.32
N GLN A 190 -22.62 -0.49 3.06
CA GLN A 190 -23.80 -0.67 2.21
C GLN A 190 -24.07 -2.15 1.95
N HIS A 191 -23.03 -2.94 1.67
CA HIS A 191 -23.16 -4.38 1.50
C HIS A 191 -23.67 -5.04 2.78
N GLU A 192 -23.11 -4.71 3.94
CA GLU A 192 -23.53 -5.26 5.24
C GLU A 192 -24.99 -4.92 5.56
N GLN A 193 -25.46 -3.72 5.21
CA GLN A 193 -26.86 -3.34 5.36
C GLN A 193 -27.80 -4.12 4.44
N GLN A 194 -27.35 -4.43 3.22
CA GLN A 194 -28.11 -5.18 2.22
C GLN A 194 -28.09 -6.69 2.47
N ASN A 195 -27.00 -7.19 3.04
CA ASN A 195 -26.72 -8.60 3.30
C ASN A 195 -26.31 -8.76 4.78
N PRO A 196 -27.22 -8.49 5.73
CA PRO A 196 -26.89 -8.58 7.14
C PRO A 196 -26.49 -10.01 7.49
N SER A 197 -25.40 -10.15 8.23
CA SER A 197 -25.07 -11.44 8.83
C SER A 197 -26.21 -11.89 9.74
N GLY A 198 -26.51 -13.20 9.75
CA GLY A 198 -27.45 -13.80 10.71
C GLY A 198 -26.95 -13.75 12.16
N ILE A 199 -25.69 -13.34 12.38
CA ILE A 199 -25.07 -13.18 13.69
C ILE A 199 -24.88 -11.68 13.95
N PRO A 200 -25.33 -11.14 15.11
CA PRO A 200 -25.14 -9.74 15.47
C PRO A 200 -23.68 -9.30 15.41
N LEU A 201 -23.43 -8.06 14.97
CA LEU A 201 -22.07 -7.51 14.90
C LEU A 201 -21.34 -7.56 16.25
N LYS A 202 -22.07 -7.34 17.35
CA LYS A 202 -21.51 -7.43 18.70
C LYS A 202 -20.97 -8.83 19.03
N GLU A 203 -21.66 -9.88 18.61
CA GLU A 203 -21.21 -11.27 18.82
C GLU A 203 -19.99 -11.61 17.95
N ARG A 204 -19.99 -11.19 16.69
CA ARG A 204 -18.83 -11.35 15.80
C ARG A 204 -17.61 -10.58 16.30
N ALA A 205 -17.80 -9.37 16.81
CA ALA A 205 -16.75 -8.55 17.39
C ALA A 205 -16.15 -9.20 18.64
N ALA A 206 -16.98 -9.81 19.51
CA ALA A 206 -16.51 -10.56 20.66
C ALA A 206 -15.67 -11.78 20.24
N ALA A 207 -16.15 -12.57 19.27
CA ALA A 207 -15.41 -13.71 18.74
C ALA A 207 -14.08 -13.31 18.09
N LEU A 208 -14.04 -12.20 17.34
CA LEU A 208 -12.79 -11.66 16.80
C LEU A 208 -11.82 -11.26 17.93
N ARG A 209 -12.32 -10.60 18.98
CA ARG A 209 -11.51 -10.13 20.10
C ARG A 209 -10.80 -11.27 20.84
N GLU A 210 -11.48 -12.41 21.00
CA GLU A 210 -10.91 -13.63 21.57
C GLU A 210 -9.82 -14.22 20.67
N LYS A 211 -10.10 -14.37 19.37
CA LYS A 211 -9.13 -14.89 18.40
C LYS A 211 -7.87 -14.05 18.28
N LEU A 212 -7.99 -12.72 18.36
CA LEU A 212 -6.83 -11.81 18.38
C LEU A 212 -5.95 -12.06 19.60
N GLU A 213 -6.56 -12.37 20.74
CA GLU A 213 -5.86 -12.71 21.98
C GLU A 213 -5.15 -14.06 21.90
N GLU A 214 -5.79 -15.06 21.30
CA GLU A 214 -5.19 -16.37 21.06
C GLU A 214 -3.99 -16.27 20.12
N LEU A 215 -4.11 -15.48 19.05
CA LEU A 215 -3.03 -15.24 18.11
C LEU A 215 -1.82 -14.57 18.78
N GLU A 216 -2.06 -13.60 19.66
CA GLU A 216 -1.00 -12.94 20.43
C GLU A 216 -0.35 -13.91 21.43
N ARG A 217 -1.13 -14.73 22.14
CA ARG A 217 -0.63 -15.77 23.04
C ARG A 217 0.20 -16.83 22.33
N ALA A 218 -0.18 -17.23 21.12
CA ALA A 218 0.54 -18.22 20.33
C ALA A 218 1.90 -17.73 19.81
N ARG A 219 2.13 -16.41 19.82
CA ARG A 219 3.33 -15.75 19.32
C ARG A 219 4.26 -15.22 20.42
N ALA A 220 3.85 -15.32 21.69
CA ALA A 220 4.62 -14.96 22.88
C ALA A 220 5.44 -16.14 23.40
#